data_AF-A0A2I1H365-F1
#
_entry.id   AF-A0A2I1H365-F1
#
_cell.length_a   1.000
_cell.length_b   1.000
_cell.length_c   1.000
_cell.angle_alpha   90.00
_cell.angle_beta   90.00
_cell.angle_gamma   90.00
#
_symmetry.space_group_name_H-M   'P 1'
#
loop_
_entity.id
_entity.type
_entity.pdbx_description
1 polymer ?
#
loop_
_entity_poly.entity_id
_entity_poly.type
_entity_poly.pdbx_seq_one_letter_code
_entity_poly.pdbx_strand_id
1 'polypeptide(L)'
;MNVDDPAILIQWNANGFNDTAVTNCRNGVPGQTQAAIVNYIVGNGSVNFNGLNTLFLFKNNLAITNCQYQFPSWAHHQAGVADVCLSVCRIN
;
A
#
# COMPACT_ATOMS: atom_id res chain seq x y z
N MET A 1 2.81 -7.32 18.65
CA MET A 1 3.57 -6.19 18.06
C MET A 1 3.80 -5.19 19.16
N ASN A 2 4.99 -4.60 19.16
CA ASN A 2 5.43 -3.65 20.15
C ASN A 2 5.29 -2.22 19.61
N VAL A 3 5.36 -1.23 20.50
CA VAL A 3 5.30 0.19 20.12
C VAL A 3 6.48 0.61 19.23
N ASP A 4 7.61 -0.06 19.38
CA ASP A 4 8.85 0.16 18.62
C ASP A 4 8.95 -0.71 17.35
N ASP A 5 7.87 -1.40 16.98
CA ASP A 5 7.87 -2.19 15.75
C ASP A 5 7.83 -1.25 14.53
N PRO A 6 8.63 -1.51 13.48
CA PRO A 6 8.65 -0.68 12.29
C PRO A 6 7.28 -0.66 11.61
N ALA A 7 6.93 0.46 11.01
CA ALA A 7 5.63 0.66 10.40
C ALA A 7 5.70 1.36 9.04
N ILE A 8 4.69 1.12 8.21
CA ILE A 8 4.38 1.93 7.03
C ILE A 8 3.05 2.64 7.29
N LEU A 9 3.06 3.96 7.20
CA LEU A 9 1.86 4.80 7.18
C LEU A 9 1.59 5.23 5.73
N ILE A 10 0.38 4.99 5.24
CA ILE A 10 -0.05 5.30 3.88
C ILE A 10 -1.23 6.28 3.92
N GLN A 11 -1.10 7.36 3.16
CA GLN A 11 -2.20 8.22 2.80
C GLN A 11 -2.64 7.87 1.37
N TRP A 12 -3.79 7.21 1.24
CA TRP A 12 -4.33 6.78 -0.05
C TRP A 12 -4.82 7.95 -0.91
N ASN A 13 -4.77 7.75 -2.22
CA ASN A 13 -5.37 8.64 -3.20
C ASN A 13 -6.46 7.89 -3.98
N ALA A 14 -7.72 8.18 -3.69
CA ALA A 14 -8.85 7.53 -4.36
C ALA A 14 -8.85 7.73 -5.88
N ASN A 15 -8.31 8.86 -6.38
CA ASN A 15 -8.23 9.13 -7.81
C ASN A 15 -7.28 8.17 -8.54
N GLY A 16 -6.26 7.63 -7.85
CA GLY A 16 -5.32 6.67 -8.41
C GLY A 16 -5.90 5.27 -8.65
N PHE A 17 -7.13 5.01 -8.18
CA PHE A 17 -7.89 3.78 -8.41
C PHE A 17 -9.19 4.02 -9.18
N ASN A 18 -9.48 5.27 -9.57
CA ASN A 18 -10.71 5.65 -10.27
C ASN A 18 -10.36 6.51 -11.49
N ASP A 19 -9.24 6.18 -12.14
CA ASP A 19 -8.72 6.86 -13.32
C ASP A 19 -9.44 6.46 -14.62
N THR A 20 -10.25 5.39 -14.56
CA THR A 20 -11.09 4.91 -15.68
C THR A 20 -12.53 4.63 -15.24
N ALA A 21 -13.37 4.17 -16.16
CA ALA A 21 -14.76 3.79 -15.88
C ALA A 21 -14.90 2.55 -14.97
N VAL A 22 -13.86 1.73 -14.82
CA VAL A 22 -13.88 0.57 -13.92
C VAL A 22 -13.57 1.06 -12.50
N THR A 23 -14.59 1.13 -11.66
CA THR A 23 -14.49 1.68 -10.31
C THR A 23 -13.49 0.91 -9.44
N ASN A 24 -12.74 1.63 -8.61
CA ASN A 24 -11.80 1.11 -7.62
C ASN A 24 -10.66 0.24 -8.18
N CYS A 25 -10.39 0.32 -9.48
CA CYS A 25 -9.30 -0.37 -10.16
C CYS A 25 -8.41 0.64 -10.88
N ARG A 26 -7.12 0.65 -10.53
CA ARG A 26 -6.11 1.43 -11.25
C ARG A 26 -6.03 0.96 -12.71
N ASN A 27 -5.90 1.90 -13.64
CA ASN A 27 -5.84 1.64 -15.09
C ASN A 27 -7.05 0.86 -15.63
N GLY A 28 -8.12 0.78 -14.84
CA GLY A 28 -9.29 -0.05 -15.10
C GLY A 28 -9.03 -1.56 -15.13
N VAL A 29 -7.91 -2.03 -14.58
CA VAL A 29 -7.54 -3.45 -14.59
C VAL A 29 -8.11 -4.14 -13.36
N PRO A 30 -9.01 -5.15 -13.52
CA PRO A 30 -9.50 -5.92 -12.40
C PRO A 30 -8.36 -6.54 -11.57
N GLY A 31 -8.39 -6.30 -10.26
CA GLY A 31 -7.36 -6.77 -9.34
C GLY A 31 -6.27 -5.74 -9.00
N GLN A 32 -6.17 -4.61 -9.73
CA GLN A 32 -5.30 -3.49 -9.35
C GLN A 32 -6.03 -2.55 -8.37
N THR A 33 -6.45 -3.08 -7.23
CA THR A 33 -7.28 -2.37 -6.23
C THR A 33 -6.47 -1.98 -5.01
N GLN A 34 -6.97 -1.03 -4.22
CA GLN A 34 -6.38 -0.72 -2.90
C GLN A 34 -6.26 -1.98 -2.04
N ALA A 35 -7.30 -2.84 -2.05
CA ALA A 35 -7.30 -4.09 -1.32
C ALA A 35 -6.17 -5.05 -1.76
N ALA A 36 -5.79 -5.05 -3.04
CA ALA A 36 -4.66 -5.85 -3.50
C ALA A 36 -3.32 -5.37 -2.92
N ILE A 37 -3.11 -4.05 -2.79
CA ILE A 37 -1.92 -3.49 -2.13
C ILE A 37 -1.94 -3.83 -0.63
N VAL A 38 -3.09 -3.68 0.03
CA VAL A 38 -3.25 -4.04 1.45
C VAL A 38 -2.93 -5.52 1.68
N ASN A 39 -3.49 -6.42 0.88
CA ASN A 39 -3.24 -7.85 0.96
C ASN A 39 -1.77 -8.19 0.69
N TYR A 40 -1.14 -7.49 -0.26
CA TYR A 40 0.29 -7.62 -0.51
C TYR A 40 1.14 -7.23 0.72
N ILE A 41 0.82 -6.10 1.37
CA ILE A 41 1.53 -5.63 2.57
C ILE A 41 1.36 -6.62 3.73
N VAL A 42 0.12 -7.06 4.00
CA VAL A 42 -0.19 -8.05 5.05
C VAL A 42 0.46 -9.40 4.75
N GLY A 43 0.47 -9.83 3.49
CA GLY A 43 1.13 -11.05 3.03
C GLY A 43 2.65 -11.06 3.26
N ASN A 44 3.27 -9.87 3.39
CA ASN A 44 4.67 -9.70 3.76
C ASN A 44 4.89 -9.66 5.29
N GLY A 45 3.93 -10.15 6.08
CA GLY A 45 4.07 -10.32 7.53
C GLY A 45 3.74 -9.08 8.35
N SER A 46 3.05 -8.11 7.75
CA SER A 46 2.54 -6.94 8.47
C SER A 46 1.20 -7.24 9.16
N VAL A 47 0.79 -6.36 10.07
CA VAL A 47 -0.57 -6.29 10.62
C VAL A 47 -1.16 -4.95 10.21
N ASN A 48 -2.37 -4.98 9.65
CA ASN A 48 -3.18 -3.80 9.39
C ASN A 48 -3.75 -3.28 10.71
N PHE A 49 -3.11 -2.25 11.27
CA PHE A 49 -3.49 -1.71 12.57
C PHE A 49 -4.88 -1.06 12.51
N ASN A 50 -5.74 -1.44 13.44
CA ASN A 50 -7.15 -1.01 13.52
C ASN A 50 -8.02 -1.30 12.28
N GLY A 51 -7.53 -2.08 11.30
CA GLY A 51 -8.29 -2.42 10.09
C GLY A 51 -8.57 -1.24 9.14
N LEU A 52 -7.94 -0.09 9.34
CA LEU A 52 -8.19 1.13 8.54
C LEU A 52 -7.41 1.18 7.23
N ASN A 53 -6.54 0.20 6.97
CA ASN A 53 -5.67 0.13 5.80
C ASN A 53 -4.65 1.29 5.70
N THR A 54 -4.44 2.06 6.77
CA THR A 54 -3.54 3.23 6.75
C THR A 54 -2.20 2.95 7.43
N LEU A 55 -2.21 2.21 8.54
CA LEU A 55 -1.01 1.90 9.32
C LEU A 55 -0.74 0.40 9.31
N PHE A 56 0.45 0.01 8.85
CA PHE A 56 0.88 -1.38 8.79
C PHE A 56 2.13 -1.56 9.65
N LEU A 57 2.00 -2.32 10.72
CA LEU A 57 3.11 -2.65 11.63
C LEU A 57 3.81 -3.92 11.14
N PHE A 58 5.12 -4.02 11.30
CA PHE A 58 5.95 -5.14 10.88
C PHE A 58 6.74 -5.69 12.06
N LYS A 59 6.87 -7.02 12.16
CA LYS A 59 7.57 -7.66 13.29
C LYS A 59 9.08 -7.36 13.37
N ASN A 60 9.70 -6.91 12.28
CA ASN A 60 11.12 -6.60 12.21
C ASN A 60 11.46 -5.77 10.95
N ASN A 61 12.66 -5.18 10.98
CA ASN A 61 13.19 -4.33 9.90
C ASN A 61 13.39 -5.07 8.55
N LEU A 62 13.58 -6.38 8.57
CA LEU A 62 13.74 -7.16 7.34
C LEU A 62 12.40 -7.30 6.60
N ALA A 63 11.31 -7.56 7.31
CA ALA A 63 9.97 -7.72 6.73
C ALA A 63 9.50 -6.44 6.03
N ILE A 64 9.62 -5.27 6.70
CA ILE A 64 9.26 -3.98 6.09
C ILE A 64 10.13 -3.67 4.87
N THR A 65 11.42 -3.99 4.93
CA THR A 65 12.35 -3.74 3.82
C THR A 65 12.00 -4.60 2.60
N ASN A 66 11.76 -5.90 2.79
CA ASN A 66 11.34 -6.79 1.71
C ASN A 66 10.01 -6.36 1.09
N CYS A 67 9.03 -5.97 1.92
CA CYS A 67 7.74 -5.45 1.46
C CYS A 67 7.90 -4.20 0.58
N GLN A 68 8.79 -3.27 0.96
CA GLN A 68 8.99 -2.03 0.19
C GLN A 68 9.69 -2.29 -1.15
N TYR A 69 10.69 -3.16 -1.19
CA TYR A 69 11.43 -3.44 -2.42
C TYR A 69 10.61 -4.17 -3.48
N GLN A 70 9.56 -4.89 -3.08
CA GLN A 70 8.80 -5.76 -3.96
C GLN A 70 7.36 -5.28 -4.18
N PHE A 71 7.05 -4.01 -3.90
CA PHE A 71 5.74 -3.44 -4.19
C PHE A 71 5.32 -3.75 -5.64
N PRO A 72 4.04 -4.04 -5.89
CA PRO A 72 3.58 -4.33 -7.23
C PRO A 72 3.92 -3.18 -8.17
N SER A 73 4.56 -3.48 -9.32
CA SER A 73 5.03 -2.47 -10.26
C SER A 73 3.93 -1.53 -10.76
N TRP A 74 2.69 -2.03 -10.84
CA TRP A 74 1.53 -1.22 -11.22
C TRP A 74 1.18 -0.14 -10.20
N ALA A 75 1.54 -0.30 -8.93
CA ALA A 75 1.29 0.69 -7.87
C ALA A 75 2.27 1.86 -7.91
N HIS A 76 3.34 1.77 -8.71
CA HIS A 76 4.32 2.84 -8.85
C HIS A 76 3.74 4.03 -9.63
N HIS A 77 4.42 5.17 -9.53
CA HIS A 77 4.09 6.38 -10.27
C HIS A 77 4.01 6.10 -11.78
N GLN A 78 2.98 6.67 -12.42
CA GLN A 78 2.73 6.55 -13.85
C GLN A 78 2.43 7.93 -14.41
N ALA A 79 3.14 8.32 -15.48
CA ALA A 79 2.94 9.63 -16.09
C ALA A 79 1.51 9.78 -16.61
N GLY A 80 0.82 10.86 -16.22
CA GLY A 80 -0.55 11.15 -16.66
C GLY A 80 -1.64 10.40 -15.89
N VAL A 81 -1.30 9.56 -14.92
CA VAL A 81 -2.25 8.86 -14.04
C VAL A 81 -2.00 9.31 -12.60
N ALA A 82 -3.07 9.58 -11.84
CA ALA A 82 -2.92 9.94 -10.43
C ALA A 82 -2.24 8.80 -9.65
N ASP A 83 -1.33 9.14 -8.72
CA ASP A 83 -0.67 8.13 -7.87
C ASP A 83 -1.67 7.41 -6.97
N VAL A 84 -1.40 6.15 -6.59
CA VAL A 84 -2.27 5.38 -5.67
C VAL A 84 -2.24 5.89 -4.23
N CYS A 85 -1.18 6.62 -3.88
CA CYS A 85 -0.98 7.22 -2.57
C CYS A 85 -0.51 8.67 -2.73
N LEU A 86 -0.95 9.53 -1.83
CA LEU A 86 -0.45 10.91 -1.71
C LEU A 86 0.88 10.93 -0.98
N SER A 87 1.05 10.02 -0.01
CA SER A 87 2.28 9.87 0.75
C SER A 87 2.42 8.46 1.32
N VAL A 88 3.67 8.05 1.49
CA VAL A 88 4.08 6.84 2.23
C VAL A 88 5.19 7.23 3.18
N CYS A 89 5.01 6.97 4.46
CA CYS A 89 6.00 7.22 5.50
C CYS A 89 6.43 5.89 6.14
N ARG A 90 7.74 5.67 6.22
CA ARG A 90 8.32 4.56 6.98
C ARG A 90 8.73 5.06 8.36
N ILE A 91 8.29 4.34 9.38
CA ILE A 91 8.65 4.53 10.80
C ILE A 91 9.50 3.32 11.18
N ASN A 92 10.66 3.56 11.80
CA ASN A 92 11.56 2.52 12.29
C ASN A 92 11.59 2.50 13.81
#